data_AF-A0A2G9H7T3-F1
#
_entry.id   AF-A0A2G9H7T3-F1
#
_cell.length_a   1.000
_cell.length_b   1.000
_cell.length_c   1.000
_cell.angle_alpha   90.00
_cell.angle_beta   90.00
_cell.angle_gamma   90.00
#
_symmetry.space_group_name_H-M   'P 1'
#
loop_
_entity.id
_entity.type
_entity.pdbx_description
1 polymer ?
#
loop_
_entity_poly.entity_id
_entity_poly.type
_entity_poly.pdbx_seq_one_letter_code
_entity_poly.pdbx_strand_id
1 'polypeptide(L)'
;MAATTAAAGVGKASVPKSGAISKGYNFASTWEQNAPLTEQQQAAIVALSHAVAERPFPSNLAQEKVAGLENGLSISTKRSAEDSGAIDAVLVNTNQFYKWFTDLEAAMKSETEDKYQHYVRTLTERIQTCDTILHQVDETLELFNELQLQHQAVATKTKTLHDACDRLVVEKQRLIEFAESLRAKLNYFDELENVTTSFYSPSMNVAHENFLPLLKRVDDCISYVESNPQYAECNVYLVKFRQLQSRALGMIRSHVLSVLKNTSSQVQAAIRSSAGDKASVSEGVEASVIYVRFKAAANESD
;
A
#
# COMPACT_ATOMS: atom_id res chain seq x y z
N MET A 1 -60.55 33.80 -35.12
CA MET A 1 -60.29 35.10 -34.46
C MET A 1 -58.81 35.15 -34.11
N ALA A 2 -58.19 36.29 -34.42
CA ALA A 2 -56.88 36.77 -33.95
C ALA A 2 -55.62 35.98 -34.34
N ALA A 3 -55.00 36.48 -35.40
CA ALA A 3 -53.56 36.43 -35.64
C ALA A 3 -52.82 37.41 -34.71
N THR A 4 -51.58 37.09 -34.33
CA THR A 4 -50.53 38.09 -34.07
C THR A 4 -49.15 37.51 -34.40
N THR A 5 -48.39 38.31 -35.12
CA THR A 5 -47.06 38.13 -35.72
C THR A 5 -45.90 38.67 -34.87
N ALA A 6 -44.66 38.38 -35.34
CA ALA A 6 -43.37 39.08 -35.10
C ALA A 6 -42.51 38.58 -33.91
N ALA A 7 -41.17 38.54 -33.93
CA ALA A 7 -40.13 38.62 -34.96
C ALA A 7 -38.75 38.28 -34.30
N ALA A 8 -37.82 37.76 -35.11
CA ALA A 8 -36.34 37.88 -35.05
C ALA A 8 -35.55 37.59 -33.75
N GLY A 9 -34.68 36.57 -33.82
CA GLY A 9 -33.52 36.39 -32.95
C GLY A 9 -32.45 35.56 -33.65
N VAL A 10 -31.42 36.22 -34.17
CA VAL A 10 -30.28 35.63 -34.88
C VAL A 10 -29.46 34.73 -33.93
N GLY A 11 -29.57 33.41 -34.10
CA GLY A 11 -28.74 32.42 -33.42
C GLY A 11 -27.49 32.09 -34.24
N LYS A 12 -26.32 32.57 -33.80
CA LYS A 12 -25.01 32.24 -34.34
C LYS A 12 -24.87 30.71 -34.50
N ALA A 13 -24.49 30.26 -35.70
CA ALA A 13 -24.06 28.89 -35.94
C ALA A 13 -22.85 28.57 -35.04
N SER A 14 -23.04 27.68 -34.07
CA SER A 14 -21.96 27.14 -33.26
C SER A 14 -21.19 26.12 -34.09
N VAL A 15 -19.95 26.46 -34.42
CA VAL A 15 -18.95 25.53 -34.93
C VAL A 15 -18.80 24.38 -33.91
N PRO A 16 -18.83 23.10 -34.32
CA PRO A 16 -18.62 21.99 -33.40
C PRO A 16 -17.18 22.06 -32.87
N LYS A 17 -17.03 22.43 -31.59
CA LYS A 17 -15.73 22.45 -30.92
C LYS A 17 -15.21 21.02 -30.82
N SER A 18 -14.07 20.82 -31.46
CA SER A 18 -13.29 19.59 -31.52
C SER A 18 -13.07 18.95 -30.13
N GLY A 19 -13.68 17.79 -29.90
CA GLY A 19 -13.48 16.97 -28.69
C GLY A 19 -12.10 16.28 -28.63
N ALA A 20 -11.24 16.48 -29.63
CA ALA A 20 -9.89 15.92 -29.66
C ALA A 20 -8.91 16.71 -28.77
N ILE A 21 -9.14 18.01 -28.56
CA ILE A 21 -8.19 18.88 -27.85
C ILE A 21 -8.30 18.72 -26.33
N SER A 22 -9.49 18.42 -25.80
CA SER A 22 -9.70 18.26 -24.35
C SER A 22 -9.12 16.95 -23.79
N LYS A 23 -8.99 15.89 -24.59
CA LYS A 23 -8.38 14.62 -24.14
C LYS A 23 -6.86 14.68 -24.04
N GLY A 24 -6.19 15.46 -24.89
CA GLY A 24 -4.73 15.60 -24.87
C GLY A 24 -4.18 16.32 -23.63
N TYR A 25 -4.85 17.41 -23.20
CA TYR A 25 -4.44 18.15 -22.00
C TYR A 25 -4.63 17.35 -20.70
N ASN A 26 -5.66 16.49 -20.65
CA ASN A 26 -5.89 15.64 -19.49
C ASN A 26 -4.79 14.57 -19.34
N PHE A 27 -4.26 14.03 -20.43
CA PHE A 27 -3.19 13.03 -20.38
C PHE A 27 -1.86 13.62 -19.85
N ALA A 28 -1.46 14.78 -20.35
CA ALA A 28 -0.24 15.46 -19.89
C ALA A 28 -0.29 15.83 -18.40
N SER A 29 -1.44 16.33 -17.94
CA SER A 29 -1.64 16.68 -16.53
C SER A 29 -1.67 15.45 -15.61
N THR A 30 -2.22 14.32 -16.10
CA THR A 30 -2.21 13.05 -15.36
C THR A 30 -0.79 12.46 -15.25
N TRP A 31 0.04 12.64 -16.29
CA TRP A 31 1.46 12.26 -16.25
C TRP A 31 2.27 13.11 -15.27
N GLU A 32 2.05 14.42 -15.27
CA GLU A 32 2.75 15.38 -14.40
C GLU A 32 2.44 15.18 -12.90
N GLN A 33 1.23 14.70 -12.57
CA GLN A 33 0.84 14.36 -11.19
C GLN A 33 1.40 13.01 -10.69
N ASN A 34 1.58 12.02 -11.57
CA ASN A 34 1.99 10.67 -11.17
C ASN A 34 3.51 10.45 -11.20
N ALA A 35 4.28 11.40 -11.74
CA ALA A 35 5.75 11.36 -11.76
C ALA A 35 6.34 12.78 -11.63
N PRO A 36 6.28 13.41 -10.44
CA PRO A 36 6.82 14.76 -10.25
C PRO A 36 8.33 14.76 -10.52
N LEU A 37 8.74 15.52 -11.54
CA LEU A 37 10.14 15.68 -11.90
C LEU A 37 10.92 16.32 -10.75
N THR A 38 12.12 15.80 -10.48
CA THR A 38 13.02 16.36 -9.46
C THR A 38 13.49 17.75 -9.88
N GLU A 39 13.83 18.62 -8.93
CA GLU A 39 14.27 20.01 -9.20
C GLU A 39 15.44 20.08 -10.20
N GLN A 40 16.36 19.11 -10.15
CA GLN A 40 17.45 18.97 -11.13
C GLN A 40 16.96 18.66 -12.56
N GLN A 41 15.90 17.85 -12.71
CA GLN A 41 15.33 17.50 -14.02
C GLN A 41 14.56 18.68 -14.60
N GLN A 42 13.84 19.44 -13.77
CA GLN A 42 13.18 20.68 -14.19
C GLN A 42 14.21 21.72 -14.63
N ALA A 43 15.31 21.89 -13.88
CA ALA A 43 16.41 22.78 -14.26
C ALA A 43 17.07 22.37 -15.61
N ALA A 44 17.23 21.07 -15.85
CA ALA A 44 17.75 20.56 -17.13
C ALA A 44 16.80 20.84 -18.31
N ILE A 45 15.48 20.68 -18.10
CA ILE A 45 14.47 21.02 -19.11
C ILE A 45 14.49 22.53 -19.41
N VAL A 46 14.59 23.38 -18.39
CA VAL A 46 14.70 24.83 -18.57
C VAL A 46 15.98 25.18 -19.35
N ALA A 47 17.12 24.57 -19.00
CA ALA A 47 18.39 24.77 -19.72
C ALA A 47 18.30 24.33 -21.19
N LEU A 48 17.65 23.19 -21.47
CA LEU A 48 17.40 22.72 -22.83
C LEU A 48 16.46 23.66 -23.59
N SER A 49 15.40 24.15 -22.95
CA SER A 49 14.46 25.09 -23.57
C SER A 49 15.15 26.41 -23.97
N HIS A 50 16.06 26.90 -23.13
CA HIS A 50 16.88 28.07 -23.42
C HIS A 50 17.86 27.79 -24.58
N ALA A 51 18.53 26.63 -24.59
CA ALA A 51 19.45 26.25 -25.67
C ALA A 51 18.74 26.08 -27.03
N VAL A 52 17.47 25.67 -27.02
CA VAL A 52 16.65 25.54 -28.22
C VAL A 52 16.15 26.91 -28.71
N ALA A 53 15.81 27.82 -27.78
CA ALA A 53 15.39 29.18 -28.12
C ALA A 53 16.52 30.01 -28.77
N GLU A 54 17.77 29.75 -28.40
CA GLU A 54 18.98 30.43 -28.90
C GLU A 54 19.59 29.75 -30.15
N ARG A 55 18.94 28.75 -30.74
CA ARG A 55 19.54 27.99 -31.86
C ARG A 55 19.64 28.88 -33.11
N PRO A 56 20.85 29.15 -33.64
CA PRO A 56 20.98 29.92 -34.86
C PRO A 56 20.32 29.19 -36.03
N PHE A 57 19.62 29.94 -36.89
CA PHE A 57 18.97 29.39 -38.08
C PHE A 57 19.99 28.67 -38.98
N PRO A 58 19.61 27.55 -39.61
CA PRO A 58 20.50 26.87 -40.54
C PRO A 58 20.88 27.83 -41.67
N SER A 59 22.13 27.74 -42.14
CA SER A 59 22.78 28.66 -43.09
C SER A 59 22.00 28.90 -44.39
N ASN A 60 21.07 28.01 -44.75
CA ASN A 60 20.20 28.14 -45.93
C ASN A 60 18.99 29.08 -45.73
N LEU A 61 18.70 29.52 -44.50
CA LEU A 61 17.61 30.47 -44.17
C LEU A 61 18.14 31.83 -43.71
N ALA A 62 19.41 31.93 -43.31
CA ALA A 62 20.02 33.19 -42.88
C ALA A 62 20.29 34.17 -44.05
N GLN A 63 20.40 33.64 -45.27
CA GLN A 63 20.72 34.44 -46.45
C GLN A 63 19.52 35.20 -47.05
N GLU A 64 18.30 34.89 -46.61
CA GLU A 64 17.06 35.46 -47.18
C GLU A 64 16.49 36.66 -46.39
N LYS A 65 17.10 37.04 -45.27
CA LYS A 65 16.54 38.08 -44.37
C LYS A 65 17.29 39.42 -44.29
N VAL A 66 18.32 39.65 -45.11
CA VAL A 66 19.11 40.92 -45.08
C VAL A 66 18.97 41.76 -46.36
N ALA A 67 17.99 41.49 -47.22
CA ALA A 67 17.75 42.35 -48.39
C ALA A 67 16.28 42.80 -48.47
N GLY A 68 15.92 43.80 -47.67
CA GLY A 68 14.65 44.51 -47.79
C GLY A 68 14.74 45.89 -47.16
N LEU A 69 14.68 46.92 -48.03
CA LEU A 69 14.98 48.36 -47.84
C LEU A 69 16.49 48.62 -48.01
N GLU A 70 16.98 49.28 -49.06
CA GLU A 70 16.38 50.29 -49.93
C GLU A 70 17.28 50.55 -51.17
N ASN A 71 16.67 51.09 -52.21
CA ASN A 71 17.21 51.45 -53.53
C ASN A 71 18.73 51.66 -53.66
N GLY A 72 19.34 50.92 -54.59
CA GLY A 72 20.70 51.18 -55.06
C GLY A 72 21.08 50.28 -56.22
N LEU A 73 20.87 50.79 -57.43
CA LEU A 73 21.39 50.29 -58.70
C LEU A 73 22.82 49.71 -58.56
N SER A 74 22.95 48.38 -58.67
CA SER A 74 24.17 47.68 -59.13
C SER A 74 23.89 46.19 -59.24
N ILE A 75 23.35 45.77 -60.40
CA ILE A 75 23.56 44.40 -60.88
C ILE A 75 25.05 44.34 -61.23
N SER A 76 25.90 44.05 -60.24
CA SER A 76 27.20 43.48 -60.54
C SER A 76 26.94 42.06 -61.01
N THR A 77 26.73 41.95 -62.32
CA THR A 77 26.89 40.72 -63.08
C THR A 77 28.31 40.21 -62.82
N LYS A 78 28.53 39.52 -61.69
CA LYS A 78 29.56 38.49 -61.60
C LYS A 78 29.03 37.29 -62.36
N ARG A 79 28.92 37.45 -63.68
CA ARG A 79 29.37 36.38 -64.57
C ARG A 79 30.83 36.20 -64.18
N SER A 80 31.13 35.11 -63.47
CA SER A 80 32.45 34.52 -63.59
C SER A 80 32.62 34.20 -65.07
N ALA A 81 33.17 35.17 -65.79
CA ALA A 81 33.78 34.97 -67.09
C ALA A 81 35.12 34.29 -66.82
N GLU A 82 35.03 33.04 -66.38
CA GLU A 82 36.12 32.10 -66.51
C GLU A 82 35.66 31.08 -67.53
N ASP A 83 36.15 31.32 -68.74
CA ASP A 83 36.40 30.31 -69.76
C ASP A 83 35.18 29.56 -70.33
N SER A 84 34.17 30.30 -70.78
CA SER A 84 33.50 29.87 -72.01
C SER A 84 34.41 30.27 -73.17
N GLY A 85 35.40 29.42 -73.45
CA GLY A 85 36.07 29.39 -74.73
C GLY A 85 34.98 29.26 -75.78
N ALA A 86 34.60 30.39 -76.39
CA ALA A 86 33.89 30.40 -77.64
C ALA A 86 34.78 29.57 -78.57
N ILE A 87 34.34 28.34 -78.86
CA ILE A 87 35.00 27.49 -79.84
C ILE A 87 34.76 28.22 -81.15
N ASP A 88 35.71 29.06 -81.53
CA ASP A 88 35.86 29.59 -82.89
C ASP A 88 36.22 28.40 -83.78
N ALA A 89 35.25 27.51 -83.97
CA ALA A 89 35.36 26.37 -84.86
C ALA A 89 35.18 26.93 -86.27
N VAL A 90 36.27 27.44 -86.84
CA VAL A 90 36.37 27.67 -88.27
C VAL A 90 36.25 26.30 -88.94
N LEU A 91 35.02 25.93 -89.27
CA LEU A 91 34.65 24.63 -89.82
C LEU A 91 34.90 24.63 -91.32
N VAL A 92 36.13 24.28 -91.71
CA VAL A 92 36.57 24.30 -93.12
C VAL A 92 36.14 23.04 -93.90
N ASN A 93 35.66 21.97 -93.23
CA ASN A 93 35.34 20.68 -93.87
C ASN A 93 34.04 20.05 -93.35
N THR A 94 33.16 19.60 -94.26
CA THR A 94 31.86 18.98 -93.96
C THR A 94 31.97 17.78 -93.01
N ASN A 95 33.03 16.98 -93.10
CA ASN A 95 33.24 15.83 -92.20
C ASN A 95 33.71 16.22 -90.79
N GLN A 96 34.34 17.39 -90.64
CA GLN A 96 34.72 17.92 -89.32
C GLN A 96 33.50 18.50 -88.59
N PHE A 97 32.55 19.08 -89.34
CA PHE A 97 31.27 19.52 -88.79
C PHE A 97 30.46 18.37 -88.21
N TYR A 98 30.29 17.27 -88.94
CA TYR A 98 29.52 16.13 -88.45
C TYR A 98 30.13 15.49 -87.20
N LYS A 99 31.46 15.35 -87.13
CA LYS A 99 32.13 14.84 -85.93
C LYS A 99 31.91 15.74 -84.72
N TRP A 100 32.15 17.05 -84.88
CA TRP A 100 31.91 18.01 -83.80
C TRP A 100 30.45 18.04 -83.36
N PHE A 101 29.49 17.98 -84.30
CA PHE A 101 28.07 17.94 -83.99
C PHE A 101 27.69 16.66 -83.23
N THR A 102 28.20 15.49 -83.63
CA THR A 102 27.96 14.23 -82.91
C THR A 102 28.58 14.24 -81.52
N ASP A 103 29.79 14.78 -81.36
CA ASP A 103 30.45 14.91 -80.05
C ASP A 103 29.70 15.89 -79.14
N LEU A 104 29.19 17.00 -79.69
CA LEU A 104 28.35 17.96 -78.97
C LEU A 104 27.01 17.36 -78.57
N GLU A 105 26.35 16.63 -79.48
CA GLU A 105 25.08 15.94 -79.21
C GLU A 105 25.26 14.85 -78.14
N ALA A 106 26.36 14.09 -78.20
CA ALA A 106 26.71 13.09 -77.19
C ALA A 106 27.02 13.74 -75.84
N ALA A 107 27.76 14.85 -75.81
CA ALA A 107 28.04 15.59 -74.57
C ALA A 107 26.77 16.16 -73.93
N MET A 108 25.88 16.76 -74.74
CA MET A 108 24.60 17.29 -74.26
C MET A 108 23.66 16.17 -73.77
N LYS A 109 23.65 15.01 -74.44
CA LYS A 109 22.90 13.83 -74.02
C LYS A 109 23.47 13.22 -72.73
N SER A 110 24.79 13.16 -72.59
CA SER A 110 25.46 12.70 -71.36
C SER A 110 25.12 13.62 -70.19
N GLU A 111 25.22 14.94 -70.35
CA GLU A 111 24.96 15.89 -69.27
C GLU A 111 23.49 15.83 -68.80
N THR A 112 22.56 15.64 -69.74
CA THR A 112 21.14 15.47 -69.39
C THR A 112 20.87 14.11 -68.73
N GLU A 113 21.46 13.03 -69.23
CA GLU A 113 21.37 11.70 -68.63
C GLU A 113 21.96 11.66 -67.20
N ASP A 114 23.10 12.30 -66.96
CA ASP A 114 23.76 12.38 -65.66
C ASP A 114 22.86 13.04 -64.60
N LYS A 115 22.12 14.09 -64.97
CA LYS A 115 21.15 14.75 -64.08
C LYS A 115 20.00 13.83 -63.71
N TYR A 116 19.47 13.07 -64.67
CA TYR A 116 18.41 12.08 -64.40
C TYR A 116 18.93 10.92 -63.54
N GLN A 117 20.12 10.40 -63.83
CA GLN A 117 20.74 9.35 -63.00
C GLN A 117 21.00 9.84 -61.57
N HIS A 118 21.45 11.07 -61.38
CA HIS A 118 21.63 11.67 -60.06
C HIS A 118 20.31 11.81 -59.29
N TYR A 119 19.24 12.24 -59.96
CA TYR A 119 17.91 12.32 -59.37
C TYR A 119 17.39 10.94 -58.94
N VAL A 120 17.51 9.93 -59.82
CA VAL A 120 17.11 8.54 -59.50
C VAL A 120 17.92 7.98 -58.33
N ARG A 121 19.23 8.23 -58.28
CA ARG A 121 20.09 7.79 -57.18
C ARG A 121 19.67 8.42 -55.85
N THR A 122 19.41 9.73 -55.85
CA THR A 122 18.92 10.45 -54.67
C THR A 122 17.56 9.90 -54.22
N LEU A 123 16.64 9.66 -55.14
CA LEU A 123 15.32 9.12 -54.81
C LEU A 123 15.43 7.70 -54.22
N THR A 124 16.32 6.88 -54.78
CA THR A 124 16.58 5.52 -54.29
C THR A 124 17.17 5.52 -52.88
N GLU A 125 18.11 6.41 -52.59
CA GLU A 125 18.68 6.59 -51.24
C GLU A 125 17.59 7.00 -50.24
N ARG A 126 16.68 7.91 -50.62
CA ARG A 126 15.57 8.31 -49.76
C ARG A 126 14.61 7.17 -49.50
N ILE A 127 14.29 6.37 -50.51
CA ILE A 127 13.46 5.16 -50.35
C ILE A 127 14.12 4.19 -49.38
N GLN A 128 15.42 3.88 -49.55
CA GLN A 128 16.16 3.01 -48.64
C GLN A 128 16.18 3.53 -47.20
N THR A 129 16.29 4.85 -47.03
CA THR A 129 16.22 5.48 -45.71
C THR A 129 14.83 5.29 -45.10
N CYS A 130 13.76 5.49 -45.87
CA CYS A 130 12.40 5.24 -45.43
C CYS A 130 12.17 3.77 -45.05
N ASP A 131 12.67 2.82 -45.85
CA ASP A 131 12.56 1.39 -45.56
C ASP A 131 13.30 1.02 -44.27
N THR A 132 14.48 1.60 -44.04
CA THR A 132 15.25 1.41 -42.81
C THR A 132 14.48 1.92 -41.59
N ILE A 133 13.88 3.12 -41.70
CA ILE A 133 13.08 3.70 -40.61
C ILE A 133 11.83 2.86 -40.35
N LEU A 134 11.14 2.40 -41.39
CA LEU A 134 9.98 1.52 -41.26
C LEU A 134 10.35 0.22 -40.53
N HIS A 135 11.46 -0.42 -40.92
CA HIS A 135 11.95 -1.60 -40.23
C HIS A 135 12.27 -1.32 -38.75
N GLN A 136 12.89 -0.19 -38.43
CA GLN A 136 13.15 0.19 -37.04
C GLN A 136 11.87 0.42 -36.23
N VAL A 137 10.84 1.01 -36.85
CA VAL A 137 9.53 1.18 -36.23
C VAL A 137 8.87 -0.18 -35.97
N ASP A 138 8.91 -1.08 -36.94
CA ASP A 138 8.36 -2.44 -36.78
C ASP A 138 9.07 -3.21 -35.66
N GLU A 139 10.40 -3.18 -35.62
CA GLU A 139 11.20 -3.82 -34.55
C GLU A 139 10.91 -3.20 -33.16
N THR A 140 10.71 -1.88 -33.11
CA THR A 140 10.32 -1.19 -31.87
C THR A 140 8.92 -1.58 -31.42
N LEU A 141 7.98 -1.75 -32.36
CA LEU A 141 6.62 -2.21 -32.05
C LEU A 141 6.62 -3.65 -31.55
N GLU A 142 7.45 -4.54 -32.11
CA GLU A 142 7.64 -5.89 -31.59
C GLU A 142 8.19 -5.89 -30.17
N LEU A 143 9.21 -5.06 -29.89
CA LEU A 143 9.75 -4.92 -28.53
C LEU A 143 8.70 -4.38 -27.55
N PHE A 144 7.86 -3.43 -27.99
CA PHE A 144 6.78 -2.91 -27.16
C PHE A 144 5.73 -3.98 -26.85
N ASN A 145 5.36 -4.80 -27.84
CA ASN A 145 4.45 -5.93 -27.64
C ASN A 145 5.02 -6.96 -26.66
N GLU A 146 6.30 -7.29 -26.79
CA GLU A 146 6.98 -8.19 -25.86
C GLU A 146 7.02 -7.60 -24.44
N LEU A 147 7.37 -6.32 -24.31
CA LEU A 147 7.37 -5.62 -23.02
C LEU A 147 5.98 -5.62 -22.37
N GLN A 148 4.93 -5.40 -23.16
CA GLN A 148 3.55 -5.45 -22.69
C GLN A 148 3.17 -6.85 -22.20
N LEU A 149 3.57 -7.89 -22.92
CA LEU A 149 3.33 -9.28 -22.54
C LEU A 149 4.06 -9.64 -21.23
N GLN A 150 5.33 -9.26 -21.11
CA GLN A 150 6.11 -9.45 -19.89
C GLN A 150 5.51 -8.69 -18.71
N HIS A 151 5.10 -7.44 -18.91
CA HIS A 151 4.44 -6.66 -17.87
C HIS A 151 3.14 -7.33 -17.40
N GLN A 152 2.32 -7.84 -18.32
CA GLN A 152 1.10 -8.56 -17.97
C GLN A 152 1.40 -9.87 -17.23
N ALA A 153 2.45 -10.60 -17.62
CA ALA A 153 2.88 -11.80 -16.93
C ALA A 153 3.35 -11.50 -15.49
N VAL A 154 4.15 -10.44 -15.30
CA VAL A 154 4.58 -9.98 -13.97
C VAL A 154 3.38 -9.54 -13.14
N ALA A 155 2.49 -8.70 -13.68
CA ALA A 155 1.29 -8.26 -12.97
C ALA A 155 0.41 -9.44 -12.53
N THR A 156 0.23 -10.44 -13.40
CA THR A 156 -0.54 -11.65 -13.08
C THR A 156 0.16 -12.46 -11.98
N LYS A 157 1.46 -12.71 -12.10
CA LYS A 157 2.24 -13.44 -11.09
C LYS A 157 2.21 -12.72 -9.73
N THR A 158 2.42 -11.41 -9.72
CA THR A 158 2.37 -10.58 -8.51
C THR A 158 0.98 -10.63 -7.87
N LYS A 159 -0.09 -10.55 -8.67
CA LYS A 159 -1.46 -10.69 -8.18
C LYS A 159 -1.69 -12.05 -7.55
N THR A 160 -1.29 -13.14 -8.22
CA THR A 160 -1.46 -14.50 -7.67
C THR A 160 -0.66 -14.70 -6.38
N LEU A 161 0.54 -14.12 -6.28
CA LEU A 161 1.34 -14.17 -5.07
C LEU A 161 0.68 -13.37 -3.94
N HIS A 162 0.19 -12.16 -4.25
CA HIS A 162 -0.53 -11.33 -3.29
C HIS A 162 -1.78 -12.03 -2.77
N ASP A 163 -2.61 -12.59 -3.66
CA ASP A 163 -3.81 -13.36 -3.30
C ASP A 163 -3.46 -14.57 -2.41
N ALA A 164 -2.33 -15.24 -2.66
CA ALA A 164 -1.85 -16.35 -1.83
C ALA A 164 -1.38 -15.88 -0.45
N CYS A 165 -0.65 -14.77 -0.39
CA CYS A 165 -0.23 -14.14 0.87
C CYS A 165 -1.43 -13.70 1.70
N ASP A 166 -2.43 -13.07 1.10
CA ASP A 166 -3.64 -12.63 1.79
C ASP A 166 -4.42 -13.82 2.37
N ARG A 167 -4.57 -14.90 1.60
CA ARG A 167 -5.17 -16.15 2.09
C ARG A 167 -4.40 -16.71 3.28
N LEU A 168 -3.07 -16.75 3.21
CA LEU A 168 -2.22 -17.24 4.28
C LEU A 168 -2.35 -16.39 5.55
N VAL A 169 -2.45 -15.07 5.42
CA VAL A 169 -2.67 -14.16 6.55
C VAL A 169 -4.01 -14.44 7.22
N VAL A 170 -5.08 -14.64 6.44
CA VAL A 170 -6.41 -15.00 6.96
C VAL A 170 -6.37 -16.36 7.67
N GLU A 171 -5.72 -17.36 7.09
CA GLU A 171 -5.60 -18.68 7.73
C GLU A 171 -4.79 -18.63 9.03
N LYS A 172 -3.69 -17.88 9.06
CA LYS A 172 -2.91 -17.64 10.28
C LYS A 172 -3.78 -17.00 11.35
N GLN A 173 -4.54 -15.97 11.02
CA GLN A 173 -5.41 -15.28 11.97
C GLN A 173 -6.47 -16.24 12.54
N ARG A 174 -7.11 -17.03 11.67
CA ARG A 174 -8.07 -18.07 12.09
C ARG A 174 -7.43 -19.12 13.01
N LEU A 175 -6.19 -19.53 12.73
CA LEU A 175 -5.48 -20.50 13.55
C LEU A 175 -5.11 -19.92 14.93
N ILE A 176 -4.74 -18.64 14.99
CA ILE A 176 -4.51 -17.92 16.25
C ILE A 176 -5.80 -17.87 17.07
N GLU A 177 -6.91 -17.44 16.48
CA GLU A 177 -8.21 -17.40 17.16
C GLU A 177 -8.64 -18.78 17.66
N PHE A 178 -8.40 -19.82 16.86
CA PHE A 178 -8.66 -21.20 17.28
C PHE A 178 -7.77 -21.63 18.46
N ALA A 179 -6.47 -21.32 18.41
CA ALA A 179 -5.53 -21.63 19.48
C ALA A 179 -5.88 -20.86 20.77
N GLU A 180 -6.27 -19.59 20.68
CA GLU A 180 -6.72 -18.78 21.81
C GLU A 180 -8.02 -19.34 22.40
N SER A 181 -8.98 -19.72 21.56
CA SER A 181 -10.22 -20.37 22.01
C SER A 181 -9.92 -21.69 22.73
N LEU A 182 -9.02 -22.51 22.18
CA LEU A 182 -8.60 -23.76 22.81
C LEU A 182 -7.89 -23.51 24.14
N ARG A 183 -6.99 -22.52 24.19
CA ARG A 183 -6.28 -22.14 25.42
C ARG A 183 -7.22 -21.62 26.49
N ALA A 184 -8.22 -20.81 26.13
CA ALA A 184 -9.23 -20.32 27.07
C ALA A 184 -10.04 -21.47 27.69
N LYS A 185 -10.35 -22.51 26.91
CA LYS A 185 -11.02 -23.73 27.40
C LYS A 185 -10.10 -24.60 28.27
N LEU A 186 -8.84 -24.77 27.87
CA LEU A 186 -7.84 -25.54 28.62
C LEU A 186 -7.44 -24.87 29.93
N ASN A 187 -7.50 -23.54 30.02
CA ASN A 187 -7.14 -22.79 31.21
C ASN A 187 -7.89 -23.30 32.46
N TYR A 188 -9.16 -23.69 32.34
CA TYR A 188 -9.92 -24.27 33.46
C TYR A 188 -9.35 -25.60 33.97
N PHE A 189 -8.71 -26.38 33.09
CA PHE A 189 -8.09 -27.65 33.43
C PHE A 189 -6.68 -27.45 33.99
N ASP A 190 -5.90 -26.52 33.42
CA ASP A 190 -4.55 -26.16 33.89
C ASP A 190 -4.60 -25.53 35.30
N GLU A 191 -5.65 -24.76 35.59
CA GLU A 191 -5.88 -24.17 36.92
C GLU A 191 -5.99 -25.20 38.03
N LEU A 192 -6.31 -26.47 37.72
CA LEU A 192 -6.34 -27.51 38.74
C LEU A 192 -5.00 -27.62 39.47
N GLU A 193 -3.87 -27.59 38.75
CA GLU A 193 -2.55 -27.75 39.35
C GLU A 193 -2.15 -26.51 40.18
N ASN A 194 -2.45 -25.32 39.67
CA ASN A 194 -2.22 -24.05 40.35
C ASN A 194 -3.02 -23.95 41.67
N VAL A 195 -4.31 -24.29 41.60
CA VAL A 195 -5.20 -24.28 42.74
C VAL A 195 -4.82 -25.36 43.75
N THR A 196 -4.46 -26.55 43.26
CA THR A 196 -3.95 -27.65 44.10
C THR A 196 -2.74 -27.19 44.89
N THR A 197 -1.66 -26.78 44.21
CA THR A 197 -0.42 -26.33 44.88
C THR A 197 -0.67 -25.23 45.91
N SER A 198 -1.57 -24.29 45.61
CA SER A 198 -1.99 -23.23 46.53
C SER A 198 -2.71 -23.77 47.78
N PHE A 199 -3.67 -24.69 47.66
CA PHE A 199 -4.40 -25.28 48.80
C PHE A 199 -3.59 -26.32 49.61
N TYR A 200 -2.52 -26.87 49.03
CA TYR A 200 -1.58 -27.74 49.73
C TYR A 200 -0.44 -26.96 50.39
N SER A 201 -0.30 -25.65 50.14
CA SER A 201 0.68 -24.81 50.82
C SER A 201 0.38 -24.70 52.32
N PRO A 202 1.39 -24.84 53.20
CA PRO A 202 1.24 -24.65 54.65
C PRO A 202 0.76 -23.25 55.06
N SER A 203 0.94 -22.25 54.19
CA SER A 203 0.53 -20.86 54.42
C SER A 203 -0.95 -20.60 54.13
N MET A 204 -1.65 -21.53 53.47
CA MET A 204 -3.04 -21.34 53.10
C MET A 204 -3.95 -21.62 54.29
N ASN A 205 -4.62 -20.59 54.78
CA ASN A 205 -5.64 -20.70 55.83
C ASN A 205 -6.88 -19.87 55.44
N VAL A 206 -7.95 -20.00 56.21
CA VAL A 206 -9.24 -19.32 55.93
C VAL A 206 -9.14 -17.81 56.09
N ALA A 207 -8.21 -17.33 56.94
CA ALA A 207 -7.94 -15.90 57.14
C ALA A 207 -7.09 -15.28 56.01
N HIS A 208 -6.54 -16.08 55.10
CA HIS A 208 -5.74 -15.59 54.00
C HIS A 208 -6.64 -14.95 52.94
N GLU A 209 -6.34 -13.72 52.53
CA GLU A 209 -7.17 -12.92 51.60
C GLU A 209 -7.49 -13.66 50.29
N ASN A 210 -6.54 -14.46 49.79
CA ASN A 210 -6.70 -15.23 48.55
C ASN A 210 -7.54 -16.52 48.69
N PHE A 211 -7.93 -16.94 49.90
CA PHE A 211 -8.65 -18.19 50.10
C PHE A 211 -10.02 -18.19 49.43
N LEU A 212 -10.84 -17.18 49.68
CA LEU A 212 -12.18 -17.05 49.10
C LEU A 212 -12.13 -16.90 47.57
N PRO A 213 -11.29 -16.03 46.97
CA PRO A 213 -11.13 -15.96 45.53
C PRO A 213 -10.74 -17.29 44.89
N LEU A 214 -9.82 -18.04 45.51
CA LEU A 214 -9.39 -19.34 45.01
C LEU A 214 -10.49 -20.40 45.12
N LEU A 215 -11.27 -20.40 46.20
CA LEU A 215 -12.42 -21.29 46.35
C LEU A 215 -13.51 -20.98 45.32
N LYS A 216 -13.81 -19.70 45.09
CA LYS A 216 -14.72 -19.28 44.01
C LYS A 216 -14.21 -19.74 42.64
N ARG A 217 -12.91 -19.64 42.41
CA ARG A 217 -12.28 -20.14 41.17
C ARG A 217 -12.45 -21.65 41.00
N VAL A 218 -12.34 -22.44 42.08
CA VAL A 218 -12.66 -23.88 42.06
C VAL A 218 -14.11 -24.11 41.65
N ASP A 219 -15.05 -23.38 42.25
CA ASP A 219 -16.48 -23.52 41.96
C ASP A 219 -16.79 -23.17 40.48
N ASP A 220 -16.16 -22.13 39.95
CA ASP A 220 -16.27 -21.75 38.53
C ASP A 220 -15.71 -22.87 37.62
N CYS A 221 -14.59 -23.50 37.98
CA CYS A 221 -14.02 -24.62 37.23
C CYS A 221 -14.93 -25.86 37.29
N ILE A 222 -15.54 -26.16 38.44
CA ILE A 222 -16.51 -27.25 38.58
C ILE A 222 -17.70 -27.03 37.66
N SER A 223 -18.29 -25.83 37.68
CA SER A 223 -19.43 -25.46 36.82
C SER A 223 -19.08 -25.58 35.33
N TYR A 224 -17.87 -25.17 34.94
CA TYR A 224 -17.40 -25.31 33.55
C TYR A 224 -17.22 -26.77 33.13
N VAL A 225 -16.62 -27.60 33.98
CA VAL A 225 -16.41 -29.03 33.69
C VAL A 225 -17.74 -29.78 33.62
N GLU A 226 -18.68 -29.51 34.54
CA GLU A 226 -20.02 -30.13 34.56
C GLU A 226 -20.85 -29.77 33.32
N SER A 227 -20.71 -28.55 32.79
CA SER A 227 -21.40 -28.13 31.56
C SER A 227 -20.79 -28.70 30.28
N ASN A 228 -19.61 -29.34 30.34
CA ASN A 228 -18.92 -29.89 29.18
C ASN A 228 -18.51 -31.37 29.38
N PRO A 229 -19.48 -32.31 29.50
CA PRO A 229 -19.19 -33.72 29.74
C PRO A 229 -18.53 -34.43 28.54
N GLN A 230 -18.60 -33.85 27.33
CA GLN A 230 -17.97 -34.43 26.14
C GLN A 230 -16.44 -34.35 26.12
N TYR A 231 -15.80 -33.60 27.02
CA TYR A 231 -14.35 -33.49 27.04
C TYR A 231 -13.68 -34.74 27.62
N ALA A 232 -12.53 -35.11 27.04
CA ALA A 232 -11.74 -36.24 27.51
C ALA A 232 -11.34 -36.03 28.99
N GLU A 233 -11.41 -37.11 29.78
CA GLU A 233 -11.04 -37.10 31.21
C GLU A 233 -11.84 -36.09 32.08
N CYS A 234 -12.95 -35.53 31.57
CA CYS A 234 -13.78 -34.54 32.26
C CYS A 234 -14.21 -35.03 33.67
N ASN A 235 -14.67 -36.28 33.76
CA ASN A 235 -15.08 -36.90 35.03
C ASN A 235 -13.91 -37.00 36.03
N VAL A 236 -12.68 -37.25 35.57
CA VAL A 236 -11.51 -37.36 36.45
C VAL A 236 -11.15 -35.98 37.01
N TYR A 237 -11.15 -34.94 36.18
CA TYR A 237 -10.94 -33.57 36.63
C TYR A 237 -12.04 -33.12 37.60
N LEU A 238 -13.30 -33.45 37.33
CA LEU A 238 -14.42 -33.13 38.20
C LEU A 238 -14.23 -33.70 39.61
N VAL A 239 -13.86 -34.97 39.72
CA VAL A 239 -13.58 -35.62 41.02
C VAL A 239 -12.46 -34.90 41.76
N LYS A 240 -11.37 -34.53 41.08
CA LYS A 240 -10.25 -33.79 41.69
C LYS A 240 -10.68 -32.41 42.19
N PHE A 241 -11.45 -31.65 41.42
CA PHE A 241 -11.98 -30.36 41.86
C PHE A 241 -12.94 -30.50 43.05
N ARG A 242 -13.82 -31.50 43.05
CA ARG A 242 -14.72 -31.79 44.18
C ARG A 242 -13.95 -32.16 45.45
N GLN A 243 -12.81 -32.85 45.32
CA GLN A 243 -11.92 -33.14 46.44
C GLN A 243 -11.29 -31.87 47.02
N LEU A 244 -10.81 -30.95 46.17
CA LEU A 244 -10.29 -29.65 46.60
C LEU A 244 -11.37 -28.80 47.28
N GLN A 245 -12.57 -28.73 46.71
CA GLN A 245 -13.73 -28.06 47.30
C GLN A 245 -14.06 -28.62 48.70
N SER A 246 -14.12 -29.96 48.82
CA SER A 246 -14.39 -30.62 50.11
C SER A 246 -13.32 -30.31 51.16
N ARG A 247 -12.04 -30.26 50.74
CA ARG A 247 -10.93 -29.87 51.61
C ARG A 247 -11.05 -28.41 52.05
N ALA A 248 -11.34 -27.49 51.14
CA ALA A 248 -11.53 -26.08 51.45
C ALA A 248 -12.68 -25.85 52.44
N LEU A 249 -13.83 -26.48 52.21
CA LEU A 249 -14.96 -26.46 53.16
C LEU A 249 -14.58 -27.09 54.51
N GLY A 250 -13.75 -28.14 54.51
CA GLY A 250 -13.17 -28.73 55.71
C GLY A 250 -12.30 -27.74 56.50
N MET A 251 -11.47 -26.94 55.83
CA MET A 251 -10.67 -25.89 56.44
C MET A 251 -11.55 -24.80 57.07
N ILE A 252 -12.59 -24.34 56.36
CA ILE A 252 -13.59 -23.40 56.89
C ILE A 252 -14.23 -23.97 58.15
N ARG A 253 -14.72 -25.22 58.08
CA ARG A 253 -15.34 -25.89 59.23
C ARG A 253 -14.40 -25.97 60.43
N SER A 254 -13.14 -26.35 60.21
CA SER A 254 -12.13 -26.44 61.27
C SER A 254 -11.83 -25.07 61.87
N HIS A 255 -11.73 -24.03 61.03
CA HIS A 255 -11.51 -22.66 61.47
C HIS A 255 -12.65 -22.17 62.36
N VAL A 256 -13.90 -22.28 61.88
CA VAL A 256 -15.10 -21.88 62.64
C VAL A 256 -15.18 -22.64 63.97
N LEU A 257 -14.92 -23.94 63.98
CA LEU A 257 -14.87 -24.73 65.22
C LEU A 257 -13.77 -24.26 66.17
N SER A 258 -12.59 -23.89 65.64
CA SER A 258 -11.48 -23.37 66.43
C SER A 258 -11.82 -22.02 67.05
N VAL A 259 -12.39 -21.09 66.28
CA VAL A 259 -12.85 -19.78 66.80
C VAL A 259 -13.89 -20.01 67.89
N LEU A 260 -14.93 -20.80 67.63
CA LEU A 260 -15.98 -21.07 68.64
C LEU A 260 -15.42 -21.69 69.92
N LYS A 261 -14.49 -22.65 69.82
CA LYS A 261 -13.83 -23.26 70.99
C LYS A 261 -12.97 -22.26 71.74
N ASN A 262 -12.17 -21.46 71.04
CA ASN A 262 -11.31 -20.45 71.64
C ASN A 262 -12.13 -19.38 72.35
N THR A 263 -13.15 -18.82 71.69
CA THR A 263 -14.03 -17.81 72.29
C THR A 263 -14.81 -18.41 73.47
N SER A 264 -15.32 -19.65 73.35
CA SER A 264 -15.98 -20.33 74.47
C SER A 264 -15.02 -20.54 75.65
N SER A 265 -13.77 -20.92 75.41
CA SER A 265 -12.76 -21.08 76.46
C SER A 265 -12.42 -19.74 77.12
N GLN A 266 -12.28 -18.66 76.35
CA GLN A 266 -12.04 -17.32 76.88
C GLN A 266 -13.22 -16.83 77.73
N VAL A 267 -14.46 -17.06 77.28
CA VAL A 267 -15.67 -16.73 78.05
C VAL A 267 -15.73 -17.56 79.34
N GLN A 268 -15.47 -18.86 79.28
CA GLN A 268 -15.45 -19.70 80.49
C GLN A 268 -14.34 -19.28 81.48
N ALA A 269 -13.16 -18.91 80.98
CA ALA A 269 -12.10 -18.37 81.82
C ALA A 269 -12.52 -17.04 82.46
N ALA A 270 -13.16 -16.15 81.69
CA ALA A 270 -13.66 -14.87 82.18
C ALA A 270 -14.75 -15.05 83.27
N ILE A 271 -15.70 -15.96 83.07
CA ILE A 271 -16.75 -16.29 84.06
C ILE A 271 -16.12 -16.86 85.34
N ARG A 272 -15.13 -17.75 85.22
CA ARG A 272 -14.42 -18.29 86.39
C ARG A 272 -13.62 -17.22 87.14
N SER A 273 -13.05 -16.25 86.43
CA SER A 273 -12.38 -15.11 87.06
C SER A 273 -13.36 -14.12 87.70
N SER A 274 -14.54 -13.88 87.12
CA SER A 274 -15.53 -12.97 87.70
C SER A 274 -16.30 -13.59 88.87
N ALA A 275 -16.45 -14.91 88.91
CA ALA A 275 -17.03 -15.63 90.05
C ALA A 275 -16.18 -15.54 91.34
N GLY A 276 -14.92 -15.09 91.24
CA GLY A 276 -14.07 -14.75 92.39
C GLY A 276 -14.42 -13.40 93.04
N ASP A 277 -14.96 -12.45 92.26
CA ASP A 277 -15.38 -11.14 92.73
C ASP A 277 -16.89 -11.14 93.00
N LYS A 278 -17.27 -11.64 94.18
CA LYS A 278 -18.66 -11.58 94.67
C LYS A 278 -19.10 -10.13 94.89
N ALA A 279 -19.70 -9.52 93.89
CA ALA A 279 -20.63 -8.41 94.06
C ALA A 279 -21.77 -8.59 93.06
N SER A 280 -23.00 -8.64 93.58
CA SER A 280 -24.28 -8.84 92.88
C SER A 280 -24.45 -7.98 91.61
N VAL A 281 -24.01 -8.50 90.47
CA VAL A 281 -24.38 -7.95 89.15
C VAL A 281 -25.60 -8.72 88.66
N SER A 282 -26.62 -7.99 88.22
CA SER A 282 -27.84 -8.56 87.64
C SER A 282 -27.49 -9.49 86.48
N GLU A 283 -28.05 -10.70 86.48
CA GLU A 283 -27.82 -11.79 85.52
C GLU A 283 -27.92 -11.34 84.04
N GLY A 284 -28.76 -10.33 83.75
CA GLY A 284 -28.89 -9.74 82.41
C GLY A 284 -27.73 -8.84 81.98
N VAL A 285 -27.03 -8.20 82.92
CA VAL A 285 -25.85 -7.36 82.66
C VAL A 285 -24.61 -8.22 82.47
N GLU A 286 -24.45 -9.29 83.26
CA GLU A 286 -23.41 -10.29 83.03
C GLU A 286 -23.55 -10.95 81.66
N ALA A 287 -24.76 -11.38 81.28
CA ALA A 287 -25.02 -11.95 79.95
C ALA A 287 -24.69 -10.96 78.82
N SER A 288 -24.99 -9.67 78.99
CA SER A 288 -24.67 -8.62 78.01
C SER A 288 -23.15 -8.37 77.91
N VAL A 289 -22.42 -8.34 79.02
CA VAL A 289 -20.96 -8.19 79.03
C VAL A 289 -20.27 -9.41 78.40
N ILE A 290 -20.77 -10.61 78.69
CA ILE A 290 -20.28 -11.85 78.08
C ILE A 290 -20.54 -11.85 76.58
N TYR A 291 -21.72 -11.43 76.13
CA TYR A 291 -22.03 -11.32 74.70
C TYR A 291 -21.17 -10.28 73.98
N VAL A 292 -20.95 -9.11 74.58
CA VAL A 292 -20.08 -8.07 74.03
C VAL A 292 -18.63 -8.55 73.95
N ARG A 293 -18.13 -9.26 74.97
CA ARG A 293 -16.79 -9.86 74.92
C ARG A 293 -16.68 -11.01 73.93
N PHE A 294 -17.70 -11.87 73.82
CA PHE A 294 -17.74 -12.91 72.80
C PHE A 294 -17.68 -12.31 71.40
N LYS A 295 -18.44 -11.24 71.15
CA LYS A 295 -18.42 -10.50 69.89
C LYS A 295 -17.07 -9.85 69.62
N ALA A 296 -16.42 -9.27 70.64
CA ALA A 296 -15.09 -8.68 70.50
C ALA A 296 -14.02 -9.73 70.18
N ALA A 297 -13.99 -10.85 70.90
CA ALA A 297 -13.04 -11.94 70.67
C ALA A 297 -13.29 -12.69 69.34
N ALA A 298 -14.53 -12.74 68.86
CA ALA A 298 -14.85 -13.24 67.53
C ALA A 298 -14.33 -12.31 66.42
N ASN A 299 -14.41 -10.99 66.61
CA ASN A 299 -13.91 -9.99 65.66
C ASN A 299 -12.38 -9.83 65.68
N GLU A 300 -11.68 -10.14 66.77
CA GLU A 300 -10.21 -10.15 66.82
C GLU A 300 -9.58 -11.37 66.10
N SER A 301 -10.41 -12.32 65.67
CA SER A 301 -9.99 -13.55 64.98
C SER A 301 -10.26 -13.54 63.46
N ASP A 302 -10.84 -12.44 62.94
CA ASP A 302 -10.93 -12.10 61.51
C ASP A 302 -9.62 -11.42 61.06
#